data_AF-A0A8D8S6S7-F1
#
_entry.id   AF-A0A8D8S6S7-F1
#
_cell.length_a   1.000
_cell.length_b   1.000
_cell.length_c   1.000
_cell.angle_alpha   90.00
_cell.angle_beta   90.00
_cell.angle_gamma   90.00
#
_symmetry.space_group_name_H-M   'P 1'
#
loop_
_entity.id
_entity.type
_entity.pdbx_description
1 polymer ?
#
loop_
_entity_poly.entity_id
_entity_poly.type
_entity_poly.pdbx_seq_one_letter_code
_entity_poly.pdbx_strand_id
1 'polypeptide(L)'
;MECSMCLTVLTDSTTVASQIRKEGGIRSKILLLETDKLLRLVYSLQSVLKPIRLPGVYNTLADRLSRNLALPEWHLTEEATSAIFKRWGTPEVDLFASHRSAVVPSYVTLDPSDPLALFTDAFSRPWVFNLAWIFPPSPHGPETPGTSIGPVQYNQVQLI
;
A
#
# COMPACT_ATOMS: atom_id res chain seq x y z
N MET A 1 -31.55 5.16 -6.46
CA MET A 1 -30.27 5.77 -6.85
C MET A 1 -29.18 4.89 -6.27
N GLU A 2 -28.70 3.93 -7.06
CA GLU A 2 -27.59 3.07 -6.64
C GLU A 2 -26.32 3.92 -6.65
N CYS A 3 -25.61 3.94 -5.52
CA CYS A 3 -24.36 4.68 -5.40
C CYS A 3 -23.29 3.89 -6.16
N SER A 4 -22.99 4.27 -7.40
CA SER A 4 -21.93 3.63 -8.18
C SER A 4 -20.58 3.85 -7.50
N MET A 5 -19.86 2.76 -7.25
CA MET A 5 -18.52 2.78 -6.67
C MET A 5 -17.56 3.53 -7.61
N CYS A 6 -16.66 4.35 -7.08
CA CYS A 6 -15.72 5.14 -7.88
C CYS A 6 -14.31 4.58 -7.72
N LEU A 7 -13.74 4.07 -8.82
CA LEU A 7 -12.36 3.58 -8.88
C LEU A 7 -11.45 4.70 -9.39
N THR A 8 -10.56 5.18 -8.53
CA THR A 8 -9.57 6.20 -8.90
C THR A 8 -8.25 5.55 -9.28
N VAL A 9 -7.72 5.87 -10.47
CA VAL A 9 -6.39 5.43 -10.91
C VAL A 9 -5.45 6.62 -10.92
N LEU A 10 -4.36 6.50 -10.15
CA LEU A 10 -3.27 7.47 -10.13
C LEU A 10 -2.22 7.05 -11.16
N THR A 11 -1.83 7.97 -12.05
CA THR A 11 -0.81 7.70 -13.07
C THR A 11 0.01 8.94 -13.36
N ASP A 12 1.30 8.79 -13.61
CA ASP A 12 2.20 9.86 -14.04
C ASP A 12 2.17 10.11 -15.55
N SER A 13 1.69 9.13 -16.31
CA SER A 13 1.56 9.18 -17.76
C SER A 13 0.34 9.98 -18.19
N THR A 14 0.61 11.15 -18.79
CA THR A 14 -0.42 11.98 -19.44
C THR A 14 -1.18 11.23 -20.53
N THR A 15 -0.47 10.40 -21.27
CA THR A 15 -1.04 9.61 -22.36
C THR A 15 -2.05 8.61 -21.81
N VAL A 16 -1.69 7.86 -20.77
CA VAL A 16 -2.60 6.89 -20.14
C VAL A 16 -3.81 7.58 -19.52
N ALA A 17 -3.60 8.65 -18.75
CA ALA A 17 -4.71 9.41 -18.17
C ALA A 17 -5.67 9.96 -19.23
N SER A 18 -5.14 10.39 -20.38
CA SER A 18 -5.93 10.90 -21.51
C SER A 18 -6.69 9.79 -22.24
N GLN A 19 -6.07 8.63 -22.45
CA GLN A 19 -6.73 7.46 -23.05
C GLN A 19 -7.91 7.00 -22.19
N ILE A 20 -7.69 6.82 -20.88
CA ILE A 20 -8.77 6.42 -19.96
C ILE A 20 -9.90 7.45 -19.96
N ARG A 21 -9.57 8.74 -19.87
CA ARG A 21 -10.57 9.82 -19.82
C ARG A 21 -11.43 9.93 -21.08
N LYS A 22 -10.89 9.52 -22.22
CA LYS A 22 -11.57 9.53 -23.52
C LYS A 22 -12.16 8.17 -23.87
N GLU A 23 -12.03 7.20 -22.97
CA GLU A 23 -12.43 5.81 -23.19
C GLU A 23 -11.77 5.19 -24.44
N GLY A 24 -10.52 5.59 -24.68
CA GLY A 24 -9.71 5.19 -25.81
C GLY A 24 -9.32 6.34 -26.73
N GLY A 25 -8.61 6.01 -27.80
CA GLY A 25 -8.12 7.00 -28.75
C GLY A 25 -7.65 6.36 -30.06
N ILE A 26 -7.67 7.16 -31.12
CA ILE A 26 -7.48 6.68 -32.50
C ILE A 26 -5.98 6.48 -32.84
N ARG A 27 -5.08 7.04 -32.02
CA ARG A 27 -3.65 7.11 -32.33
C ARG A 27 -2.87 5.80 -32.15
N SER A 28 -3.38 4.86 -31.37
CA SER A 28 -2.70 3.58 -31.13
C SER A 28 -3.72 2.48 -30.91
N LYS A 29 -3.76 1.52 -31.83
CA LYS A 29 -4.65 0.35 -31.76
C LYS A 29 -4.33 -0.51 -30.53
N ILE A 30 -3.06 -0.62 -30.15
CA ILE A 30 -2.64 -1.38 -28.96
C ILE A 30 -3.20 -0.72 -27.70
N LEU A 31 -3.03 0.60 -27.53
CA LEU A 31 -3.56 1.32 -26.37
C LEU A 31 -5.09 1.27 -26.30
N LEU A 32 -5.76 1.33 -27.46
CA LEU A 32 -7.21 1.19 -27.53
C LEU A 32 -7.68 -0.19 -27.03
N LEU A 33 -7.03 -1.26 -27.47
CA LEU A 33 -7.38 -2.63 -27.05
C LEU A 33 -7.19 -2.83 -25.55
N GLU A 34 -6.10 -2.31 -24.97
CA GLU A 34 -5.89 -2.39 -23.52
C GLU A 34 -6.88 -1.51 -22.74
N THR A 35 -7.25 -0.34 -23.28
CA THR A 35 -8.27 0.52 -22.67
C THR A 35 -9.65 -0.14 -22.71
N ASP A 36 -10.03 -0.82 -23.80
CA ASP A 36 -11.30 -1.57 -23.88
C ASP A 36 -11.36 -2.69 -22.84
N LYS A 37 -10.27 -3.46 -22.67
CA LYS A 37 -10.19 -4.48 -21.60
C LYS A 37 -10.39 -3.87 -20.21
N LEU A 38 -9.71 -2.75 -19.93
CA LEU A 38 -9.82 -2.04 -18.66
C LEU A 38 -11.26 -1.58 -18.38
N LEU A 39 -11.91 -0.97 -19.38
CA LEU A 39 -13.28 -0.46 -19.25
C LEU A 39 -14.29 -1.60 -19.05
N ARG A 40 -14.12 -2.74 -19.74
CA ARG A 40 -14.96 -3.93 -19.51
C ARG A 40 -14.83 -4.47 -18.09
N LEU A 41 -13.61 -4.49 -17.55
CA LEU A 41 -13.39 -4.89 -16.16
C LEU A 41 -14.10 -3.94 -15.20
N VAL A 42 -13.94 -2.63 -15.37
CA VAL A 42 -14.61 -1.61 -14.55
C VAL A 42 -16.13 -1.72 -14.65
N TYR A 43 -16.67 -1.99 -15.84
CA TYR A 43 -18.09 -2.21 -16.05
C TYR A 43 -18.59 -3.44 -15.27
N SER A 44 -17.83 -4.54 -15.28
CA SER A 44 -18.18 -5.74 -14.50
C SER A 44 -18.15 -5.51 -12.98
N LEU A 45 -17.36 -4.53 -12.51
CA LEU A 45 -17.31 -4.09 -11.11
C LEU A 45 -18.37 -3.03 -10.77
N GLN A 46 -19.28 -2.71 -11.71
CA GLN A 46 -20.33 -1.68 -11.55
C GLN A 46 -19.78 -0.33 -11.03
N SER A 47 -18.56 0.01 -11.48
CA SER A 47 -17.81 1.14 -10.98
C SER A 47 -17.56 2.20 -12.05
N VAL A 48 -17.25 3.43 -11.63
CA VAL A 48 -16.79 4.51 -12.53
C VAL A 48 -15.29 4.67 -12.40
N LEU A 49 -14.58 4.67 -13.53
CA LEU A 49 -13.12 4.84 -13.57
C LEU A 49 -12.75 6.32 -13.69
N LYS A 50 -11.91 6.81 -12.79
CA LYS A 50 -11.42 8.19 -12.78
C LYS A 50 -9.89 8.24 -12.83
N PRO A 51 -9.28 8.69 -13.95
CA PRO A 51 -7.83 8.88 -14.01
C PRO A 51 -7.43 10.23 -13.42
N ILE A 52 -6.52 10.22 -12.45
CA ILE A 52 -5.88 11.41 -11.88
C ILE A 52 -4.39 11.36 -12.21
N ARG A 53 -3.89 12.48 -12.75
CA ARG A 53 -2.47 12.63 -13.02
C ARG A 53 -1.72 12.89 -11.72
N LEU A 54 -0.76 12.04 -11.40
CA LEU A 54 0.16 12.18 -10.27
C LEU A 54 1.56 12.51 -10.81
N PRO A 55 2.15 13.68 -10.51
CA PRO A 55 3.52 13.96 -10.95
C PRO A 55 4.50 12.85 -10.54
N GLY A 56 5.46 12.50 -11.40
CA GLY A 56 6.36 11.34 -11.19
C GLY A 56 7.14 11.38 -9.87
N VAL A 57 7.43 12.58 -9.35
CA VAL A 57 8.05 12.76 -8.01
C VAL A 57 7.19 12.16 -6.87
N TYR A 58 5.88 12.05 -7.07
CA TYR A 58 4.95 11.42 -6.13
C TYR A 58 4.57 9.99 -6.53
N ASN A 59 4.92 9.54 -7.74
CA ASN A 59 4.66 8.17 -8.22
C ASN A 59 5.82 7.19 -7.93
N THR A 60 6.70 7.55 -6.99
CA THR A 60 7.96 6.83 -6.72
C THR A 60 7.76 5.39 -6.29
N LEU A 61 6.67 5.06 -5.58
CA LEU A 61 6.37 3.68 -5.20
C LEU A 61 6.04 2.81 -6.41
N ALA A 62 5.09 3.24 -7.24
CA ALA A 62 4.70 2.49 -8.44
C ALA A 62 5.90 2.31 -9.38
N ASP A 63 6.72 3.35 -9.53
CA ASP A 63 7.97 3.34 -10.30
C ASP A 63 9.03 2.36 -9.79
N ARG A 64 9.13 2.19 -8.47
CA ARG A 64 10.08 1.24 -7.86
C ARG A 64 9.57 -0.19 -7.99
N LEU A 65 8.29 -0.39 -7.74
CA LEU A 65 7.61 -1.67 -7.90
C LEU A 65 7.68 -2.14 -9.37
N SER A 66 7.43 -1.26 -10.34
CA SER A 66 7.52 -1.61 -11.77
C SER A 66 8.93 -2.00 -12.21
N ARG A 67 9.95 -1.57 -11.47
CA ARG A 67 11.35 -1.90 -11.69
C ARG A 67 11.83 -3.08 -10.85
N ASN A 68 10.94 -3.74 -10.10
CA ASN A 68 11.28 -4.78 -9.12
C ASN A 68 12.39 -4.34 -8.14
N LEU A 69 12.46 -3.05 -7.83
CA LEU A 69 13.40 -2.53 -6.86
C LEU A 69 12.85 -2.80 -5.46
N ALA A 70 13.68 -3.36 -4.59
CA ALA A 70 13.35 -3.49 -3.17
C ALA A 70 12.88 -2.13 -2.63
N LEU A 71 11.72 -2.12 -1.96
CA LEU A 71 11.28 -0.95 -1.22
C LEU A 71 12.23 -0.76 -0.02
N PRO A 72 12.47 0.48 0.44
CA PRO A 72 13.18 0.67 1.69
C PRO A 72 12.29 0.07 2.78
N GLU A 73 12.85 -0.80 3.62
CA GLU A 73 12.14 -1.21 4.82
C GLU A 73 12.38 -0.12 5.87
N TRP A 74 11.35 0.68 6.14
CA TRP A 74 11.42 1.74 7.14
C TRP A 74 11.19 1.16 8.53
N HIS A 75 12.03 1.53 9.50
CA HIS A 75 11.84 1.18 10.91
C HIS A 75 12.06 2.40 11.77
N LEU A 76 11.43 2.41 12.93
CA LEU A 76 11.78 3.34 14.00
C LEU A 76 13.19 3.05 14.49
N THR A 77 13.85 4.07 15.05
CA THR A 77 15.15 3.85 15.69
C THR A 77 14.99 2.95 16.91
N GLU A 78 16.05 2.24 17.29
CA GLU A 78 16.02 1.33 18.44
C GLU A 78 15.61 2.05 19.73
N GLU A 79 15.98 3.32 19.89
CA GLU A 79 15.59 4.13 21.04
C GLU A 79 14.08 4.39 21.09
N ALA A 80 13.47 4.71 19.95
CA ALA A 80 12.04 4.95 19.83
C ALA A 80 11.26 3.65 20.08
N THR A 81 11.69 2.54 19.47
CA THR A 81 11.09 1.21 19.68
C THR A 81 11.20 0.78 21.14
N SER A 82 12.36 0.97 21.78
CA SER A 82 12.55 0.66 23.20
C SER A 82 11.66 1.51 24.12
N ALA A 83 11.51 2.81 23.81
CA ALA A 83 10.63 3.69 24.58
C ALA A 83 9.16 3.24 24.49
N ILE A 84 8.73 2.80 23.31
CA ILE A 84 7.39 2.27 23.09
C ILE A 84 7.19 0.97 23.87
N PHE A 85 8.12 0.02 23.76
CA PHE A 85 8.02 -1.28 24.45
C PHE A 85 8.01 -1.11 25.97
N LYS A 86 8.79 -0.16 26.51
CA LYS A 86 8.75 0.18 27.94
C LYS A 86 7.39 0.72 28.39
N ARG A 87 6.67 1.42 27.51
CA ARG A 87 5.41 2.07 27.85
C ARG A 87 4.21 1.14 27.75
N TRP A 88 4.20 0.27 26.75
CA TRP A 88 3.02 -0.54 26.40
C TRP A 88 3.25 -2.05 26.47
N GLY A 89 4.50 -2.50 26.66
CA GLY A 89 4.91 -3.89 26.63
C GLY A 89 5.55 -4.29 25.30
N THR A 90 6.16 -5.48 25.29
CA THR A 90 6.75 -6.06 24.08
C THR A 90 5.66 -6.75 23.26
N PRO A 91 5.48 -6.40 21.98
CA PRO A 91 4.51 -7.05 21.09
C PRO A 91 4.79 -8.55 20.91
N GLU A 92 3.71 -9.32 20.69
CA GLU A 92 3.79 -10.76 20.40
C GLU A 92 4.21 -11.02 18.96
N VAL A 93 3.88 -10.11 18.04
CA VAL A 93 4.11 -10.24 16.60
C VAL A 93 4.33 -8.88 15.94
N ASP A 94 5.17 -8.84 14.91
CA ASP A 94 5.29 -7.74 13.95
C ASP A 94 4.52 -8.05 12.67
N LEU A 95 3.46 -7.30 12.38
CA LEU A 95 2.55 -7.65 11.28
C LEU A 95 3.02 -7.21 9.88
N PHE A 96 4.06 -6.37 9.78
CA PHE A 96 4.46 -5.76 8.51
C PHE A 96 5.97 -5.75 8.30
N ALA A 97 6.61 -6.89 8.55
CA ALA A 97 8.07 -7.00 8.55
C ALA A 97 8.60 -8.21 7.77
N SER A 98 9.86 -8.12 7.36
CA SER A 98 10.64 -9.26 6.87
C SER A 98 11.59 -9.77 7.95
N HIS A 99 12.25 -10.90 7.70
CA HIS A 99 13.30 -11.42 8.59
C HIS A 99 14.37 -10.40 8.97
N ARG A 100 14.66 -9.43 8.07
CA ARG A 100 15.71 -8.42 8.28
C ARG A 100 15.25 -7.22 9.10
N SER A 101 13.95 -7.10 9.27
CA SER A 101 13.22 -5.88 9.53
C SER A 101 12.38 -5.99 10.81
N ALA A 102 12.04 -7.23 11.18
CA ALA A 102 11.19 -7.52 12.32
C ALA A 102 11.76 -6.95 13.63
N VAL A 103 10.91 -6.21 14.35
CA VAL A 103 11.26 -5.67 15.68
C VAL A 103 11.10 -6.69 16.81
N VAL A 104 10.42 -7.81 16.52
CA VAL A 104 10.25 -8.97 17.41
C VAL A 104 10.43 -10.28 16.63
N PRO A 105 10.78 -11.41 17.28
CA PRO A 105 11.10 -12.65 16.57
C PRO A 105 9.96 -13.25 15.72
N SER A 106 8.71 -13.05 16.14
CA SER A 106 7.53 -13.49 15.39
C SER A 106 7.07 -12.37 14.47
N TYR A 107 6.99 -12.61 13.17
CA TYR A 107 6.59 -11.57 12.22
C TYR A 107 5.81 -12.13 11.04
N VAL A 108 5.12 -11.25 10.32
CA VAL A 108 4.31 -11.52 9.14
C VAL A 108 4.87 -10.72 7.98
N THR A 109 5.14 -11.42 6.88
CA THR A 109 5.75 -10.84 5.67
C THR A 109 4.82 -10.97 4.47
N LEU A 110 5.05 -10.15 3.44
CA LEU A 110 4.42 -10.33 2.13
C LEU A 110 5.20 -11.29 1.23
N ASP A 111 6.42 -11.68 1.61
CA ASP A 111 7.23 -12.64 0.87
C ASP A 111 6.75 -14.09 1.13
N PRO A 112 6.10 -14.76 0.17
CA PRO A 112 5.62 -16.13 0.35
C PRO A 112 6.78 -17.16 0.41
N SER A 113 8.00 -16.76 0.06
CA SER A 113 9.17 -17.63 0.07
C SER A 113 9.92 -17.66 1.40
N ASP A 114 9.55 -16.80 2.35
CA ASP A 114 10.17 -16.74 3.68
C ASP A 114 9.61 -17.85 4.59
N PRO A 115 10.39 -18.89 4.93
CA PRO A 115 9.91 -20.00 5.75
C PRO A 115 9.88 -19.67 7.24
N LEU A 116 10.47 -18.54 7.66
CA LEU A 116 10.59 -18.14 9.07
C LEU A 116 9.44 -17.24 9.51
N ALA A 117 8.64 -16.73 8.57
CA ALA A 117 7.48 -15.92 8.87
C ALA A 117 6.37 -16.73 9.53
N LEU A 118 5.67 -16.12 10.48
CA LEU A 118 4.53 -16.73 11.18
C LEU A 118 3.39 -17.07 10.19
N PHE A 119 3.16 -16.18 9.23
CA PHE A 119 2.35 -16.41 8.03
C PHE A 119 2.64 -15.33 6.98
N THR A 120 2.08 -15.50 5.78
CA THR A 120 2.17 -14.54 4.68
C THR A 120 0.91 -13.68 4.64
N ASP A 121 1.08 -12.37 4.37
CA ASP A 121 0.02 -11.37 4.28
C ASP A 121 -0.79 -11.21 5.56
N ALA A 122 -0.57 -10.10 6.28
CA ALA A 122 -1.29 -9.76 7.50
C ALA A 122 -2.80 -9.69 7.32
N PHE A 123 -3.29 -9.31 6.14
CA PHE A 123 -4.73 -9.18 5.88
C PHE A 123 -5.40 -10.51 5.52
N SER A 124 -4.62 -11.58 5.35
CA SER A 124 -5.17 -12.90 5.02
C SER A 124 -5.92 -13.56 6.19
N ARG A 125 -5.75 -13.05 7.42
CA ARG A 125 -6.31 -13.64 8.64
C ARG A 125 -6.80 -12.57 9.62
N PRO A 126 -7.85 -12.84 10.42
CA PRO A 126 -8.18 -12.03 11.58
C PRO A 126 -7.00 -12.00 12.57
N TRP A 127 -6.72 -10.83 13.13
CA TRP A 127 -5.66 -10.68 14.13
C TRP A 127 -6.16 -11.09 15.51
N VAL A 128 -5.52 -12.09 16.10
CA VAL A 128 -5.84 -12.60 17.43
C VAL A 128 -4.56 -12.59 18.27
N PHE A 129 -4.17 -11.40 18.70
CA PHE A 129 -2.96 -11.13 19.50
C PHE A 129 -3.30 -10.17 20.64
N ASN A 130 -2.62 -10.30 21.78
CA ASN A 130 -2.83 -9.35 22.88
C ASN A 130 -2.20 -7.99 22.58
N LEU A 131 -1.02 -8.01 21.95
CA LEU A 131 -0.30 -6.82 21.50
C LEU A 131 0.44 -7.14 20.21
N ALA A 132 0.23 -6.34 19.17
CA ALA A 132 0.88 -6.48 17.88
C ALA A 132 1.55 -5.18 17.49
N TRP A 133 2.73 -5.28 16.89
CA TRP A 133 3.44 -4.14 16.30
C TRP A 133 2.88 -3.88 14.90
N ILE A 134 2.41 -2.66 14.66
CA ILE A 134 1.83 -2.28 13.37
C ILE A 134 2.59 -1.08 12.81
N PHE A 135 3.58 -1.38 11.98
CA PHE A 135 4.30 -0.37 11.22
C PHE A 135 4.23 -0.67 9.72
N PRO A 136 3.07 -0.41 9.07
CA PRO A 136 2.89 -0.75 7.67
C PRO A 136 3.85 0.07 6.80
N PRO A 137 4.33 -0.50 5.67
CA PRO A 137 5.16 0.24 4.73
C PRO A 137 4.45 1.52 4.30
N SER A 138 5.16 2.66 4.36
CA SER A 138 4.54 3.94 4.06
C SER A 138 4.13 4.00 2.58
N PRO A 139 2.86 4.36 2.27
CA PRO A 139 2.43 4.58 0.89
C PRO A 139 3.04 5.86 0.28
N HIS A 140 3.85 6.59 1.04
CA HIS A 140 4.59 7.75 0.60
C HIS A 140 6.08 7.45 0.74
N GLY A 141 6.85 7.72 -0.33
CA GLY A 141 8.32 7.79 -0.24
C GLY A 141 8.74 8.84 0.80
N PRO A 142 10.06 8.97 1.09
CA PRO A 142 10.55 9.76 2.21
C PRO A 142 9.86 11.12 2.29
N GLU A 143 9.11 11.33 3.38
CA GLU A 143 8.45 12.60 3.65
C GLU A 143 9.50 13.69 3.82
N THR A 144 9.37 14.76 3.06
CA THR A 144 10.02 16.02 3.42
C THR A 144 9.43 16.50 4.75
N PRO A 145 10.24 16.95 5.72
CA PRO A 145 9.76 17.37 7.02
C PRO A 145 8.80 18.56 6.86
N GLY A 146 7.52 18.39 7.20
CA GLY A 146 6.60 19.53 7.28
C GLY A 146 5.09 19.33 7.13
N THR A 147 4.54 18.11 6.94
CA THR A 147 3.08 17.98 6.75
C THR A 147 2.43 17.13 7.84
N SER A 148 1.72 17.78 8.77
CA SER A 148 0.87 17.09 9.75
C SER A 148 -0.35 16.51 9.07
N ILE A 149 -0.56 15.19 9.17
CA ILE A 149 -1.81 14.53 8.75
C ILE A 149 -2.51 14.02 10.00
N GLY A 150 -3.80 14.38 10.14
CA GLY A 150 -4.62 14.11 11.33
C GLY A 150 -4.92 12.62 11.58
N PRO A 151 -5.52 12.29 12.75
CA PRO A 151 -5.56 10.93 13.26
C PRO A 151 -6.54 10.04 12.47
N VAL A 152 -6.05 8.89 12.02
CA VAL A 152 -6.87 7.78 11.50
C VAL A 152 -7.40 6.99 12.69
N GLN A 153 -8.72 6.82 12.75
CA GLN A 153 -9.42 6.18 13.86
C GLN A 153 -9.57 4.68 13.57
N TYR A 154 -8.78 3.83 14.25
CA TYR A 154 -8.96 2.37 14.24
C TYR A 154 -9.60 1.92 15.56
N ASN A 155 -10.70 1.18 15.47
CA ASN A 155 -11.41 0.65 16.63
C ASN A 155 -10.63 -0.52 17.27
N GLN A 156 -10.34 -0.36 18.57
CA GLN A 156 -10.01 -1.35 19.60
C GLN A 156 -9.18 -2.59 19.19
N VAL A 157 -7.93 -2.33 18.81
CA VAL A 157 -6.76 -3.09 19.26
C VAL A 157 -5.83 -2.04 19.86
N GLN A 158 -5.09 -2.33 20.94
CA GLN A 158 -4.00 -1.43 21.35
C GLN A 158 -2.89 -1.55 20.31
N LEU A 159 -3.05 -0.74 19.26
CA LEU A 159 -2.12 -0.60 18.15
C LEU A 159 -1.01 0.35 18.61
N ILE A 160 0.23 -0.07 18.41
CA ILE A 160 1.39 0.82 18.47
C ILE A 160 2.13 0.75 17.15
#